data_AF-A0A838U8H2-F1
#
_entry.id   AF-A0A838U8H2-F1
#
_cell.length_a   1.000
_cell.length_b   1.000
_cell.length_c   1.000
_cell.angle_alpha   90.00
_cell.angle_beta   90.00
_cell.angle_gamma   90.00
#
_symmetry.space_group_name_H-M   'P 1'
#
loop_
_entity.id
_entity.type
_entity.pdbx_description
1 polymer ?
#
loop_
_entity_poly.entity_id
_entity_poly.type
_entity_poly.pdbx_seq_one_letter_code
_entity_poly.pdbx_strand_id
1 'polypeptide(L)'
;MSDFAYFRFLSYNLLTEEEKNNKDEIIAITEEVLDAKGLECDATISKISEDDLKEILESVRQIRKKKRKKDKAVEISIEKQIE
;
A
#
# COMPACT_ATOMS: atom_id res chain seq x y z
N MET A 1 0.84 12.69 -7.70
CA MET A 1 0.41 11.59 -8.57
C MET A 1 -0.22 10.45 -7.73
N SER A 2 0.38 10.07 -6.60
CA SER A 2 -0.10 8.95 -5.76
C SER A 2 -1.34 9.21 -4.87
N ASP A 3 -1.64 10.47 -4.51
CA ASP A 3 -2.83 10.80 -3.70
C ASP A 3 -4.15 10.40 -4.38
N PHE A 4 -4.18 10.39 -5.72
CA PHE A 4 -5.40 10.11 -6.48
C PHE A 4 -5.89 8.67 -6.28
N ALA A 5 -4.97 7.70 -6.21
CA ALA A 5 -5.30 6.32 -5.91
C ALA A 5 -5.86 6.16 -4.49
N TYR A 6 -5.29 6.88 -3.51
CA TYR A 6 -5.80 6.91 -2.15
C TYR A 6 -7.22 7.48 -2.08
N PHE A 7 -7.48 8.60 -2.76
CA PHE A 7 -8.83 9.17 -2.83
C PHE A 7 -9.84 8.22 -3.50
N ARG A 8 -9.41 7.46 -4.50
CA ARG A 8 -10.25 6.41 -5.10
C ARG A 8 -10.58 5.30 -4.09
N PHE A 9 -9.59 4.78 -3.37
CA PHE A 9 -9.88 3.78 -2.33
C PHE A 9 -10.84 4.32 -1.26
N LEU A 10 -10.68 5.60 -0.90
CA LEU A 10 -11.55 6.28 0.05
C LEU A 10 -12.97 6.46 -0.49
N SER A 11 -13.14 6.88 -1.74
CA SER A 11 -14.45 7.09 -2.37
C SER A 11 -15.25 5.80 -2.49
N TYR A 12 -14.56 4.67 -2.72
CA TYR A 12 -15.17 3.34 -2.75
C TYR A 12 -15.26 2.69 -1.35
N ASN A 13 -14.87 3.40 -0.29
CA ASN A 13 -14.84 2.92 1.10
C ASN A 13 -14.13 1.56 1.28
N LEU A 14 -13.05 1.34 0.52
CA LEU A 14 -12.28 0.10 0.55
C LEU A 14 -11.25 0.04 1.70
N LEU A 15 -10.94 1.20 2.28
CA LEU A 15 -9.98 1.37 3.37
C LEU A 15 -10.62 1.13 4.74
N THR A 16 -9.93 0.40 5.61
CA THR A 16 -10.28 0.29 7.03
C THR A 16 -9.89 1.55 7.81
N GLU A 17 -10.39 1.71 9.04
CA GLU A 17 -10.03 2.85 9.90
C GLU A 17 -8.53 2.92 10.20
N GLU A 18 -7.87 1.77 10.39
CA GLU A 18 -6.41 1.72 10.56
C GLU A 18 -5.68 2.20 9.30
N GLU A 19 -6.18 1.86 8.11
CA GLU A 19 -5.60 2.30 6.83
C GLU A 19 -5.83 3.80 6.60
N LYS A 20 -7.00 4.33 6.98
CA LYS A 20 -7.30 5.77 6.92
C LYS A 20 -6.41 6.58 7.86
N ASN A 21 -6.11 6.05 9.05
CA ASN A 21 -5.21 6.69 10.02
C ASN A 21 -3.74 6.63 9.57
N ASN A 22 -3.35 5.61 8.81
CA ASN A 22 -2.00 5.47 8.25
C ASN A 22 -1.95 5.88 6.77
N LYS A 23 -2.52 7.04 6.45
CA LYS A 23 -2.64 7.56 5.08
C LYS A 23 -1.30 7.52 4.33
N ASP A 24 -0.24 8.05 4.93
CA ASP A 24 1.06 8.20 4.26
C ASP A 24 1.69 6.84 3.93
N GLU A 25 1.54 5.85 4.82
CA GLU A 25 2.00 4.47 4.59
C GLU A 25 1.27 3.85 3.39
N ILE A 26 -0.06 4.04 3.31
CA ILE A 26 -0.87 3.50 2.22
C ILE A 26 -0.49 4.17 0.90
N ILE A 27 -0.30 5.49 0.88
CA ILE A 27 0.13 6.21 -0.33
C ILE A 27 1.49 5.69 -0.81
N ALA A 28 2.48 5.61 0.08
CA ALA A 28 3.82 5.17 -0.27
C ALA A 28 3.85 3.74 -0.84
N ILE A 29 3.10 2.81 -0.24
CA ILE A 29 3.01 1.44 -0.75
C ILE A 29 2.22 1.39 -2.06
N THR A 30 1.17 2.19 -2.19
CA THR A 30 0.37 2.24 -3.43
C THR A 30 1.20 2.75 -4.60
N GLU A 31 2.03 3.77 -4.37
CA GLU A 31 3.00 4.27 -5.37
C GLU A 31 3.95 3.15 -5.81
N GLU A 32 4.55 2.42 -4.87
CA GLU A 32 5.42 1.26 -5.18
C GLU A 32 4.69 0.20 -6.03
N VAL A 33 3.42 -0.09 -5.74
CA VAL A 33 2.61 -1.04 -6.52
C VAL A 33 2.27 -0.50 -7.91
N LEU A 34 1.92 0.78 -8.02
CA LEU A 34 1.57 1.41 -9.28
C LEU A 34 2.80 1.52 -10.18
N ASP A 35 3.95 1.91 -9.65
CA ASP A 35 5.22 1.97 -10.36
C ASP A 35 5.62 0.58 -10.87
N ALA A 36 5.52 -0.45 -10.03
CA ALA A 36 5.81 -1.82 -10.44
C ALA A 36 4.86 -2.33 -11.55
N LYS A 37 3.62 -1.82 -11.60
CA LYS A 37 2.65 -2.10 -12.66
C LYS A 37 2.80 -1.17 -13.89
N GLY A 38 3.67 -0.16 -13.84
CA GLY A 38 3.82 0.84 -14.91
C GLY A 38 2.65 1.83 -15.01
N LEU A 39 1.93 2.07 -13.91
CA LEU A 39 0.73 2.91 -13.82
C LEU A 39 1.04 4.28 -13.20
N GLU A 40 2.05 4.96 -13.73
CA GLU A 40 2.64 6.18 -13.16
C GLU A 40 1.77 7.45 -13.31
N CYS A 41 0.75 7.44 -14.16
CA CYS A 41 -0.05 8.63 -14.50
C CYS A 41 -1.48 8.59 -13.94
N ASP A 42 -1.91 9.70 -13.34
CA ASP A 42 -3.29 9.92 -12.82
C ASP A 42 -4.38 9.61 -13.86
N ALA A 43 -4.10 9.85 -15.15
CA ALA A 43 -5.01 9.53 -16.24
C ALA A 43 -5.25 8.02 -16.42
N THR A 44 -4.22 7.21 -16.14
CA THR A 44 -4.32 5.74 -16.17
C THR A 44 -5.05 5.25 -14.93
N ILE A 45 -4.74 5.82 -13.76
CA ILE A 45 -5.41 5.51 -12.48
C ILE A 45 -6.91 5.83 -12.55
N SER A 46 -7.29 6.93 -13.20
CA SER A 46 -8.71 7.30 -13.37
C SER A 46 -9.50 6.32 -14.24
N LYS A 47 -8.82 5.56 -15.11
CA LYS A 47 -9.47 4.54 -15.95
C LYS A 47 -9.51 3.16 -15.31
N ILE A 48 -8.90 2.98 -14.14
CA ILE A 48 -8.91 1.73 -13.38
C ILE A 48 -10.33 1.44 -12.92
N SER A 49 -10.77 0.21 -13.19
CA SER A 49 -12.08 -0.29 -12.76
C SER A 49 -12.10 -0.54 -11.25
N GLU A 50 -13.29 -0.72 -10.65
CA GLU A 50 -13.37 -1.02 -9.22
C GLU A 50 -12.68 -2.34 -8.86
N ASP A 51 -12.74 -3.34 -9.73
CA ASP A 51 -12.15 -4.66 -9.50
C ASP A 51 -10.62 -4.60 -9.54
N ASP A 52 -10.05 -3.88 -10.51
CA ASP A 52 -8.61 -3.65 -10.58
C ASP A 52 -8.12 -2.83 -9.36
N LEU A 53 -8.94 -1.88 -8.90
CA LEU A 53 -8.65 -1.08 -7.72
C LEU A 53 -8.60 -1.95 -6.44
N LYS A 54 -9.48 -2.95 -6.33
CA LYS A 54 -9.43 -3.96 -5.25
C LYS A 54 -8.17 -4.81 -5.34
N GLU A 55 -7.77 -5.23 -6.55
CA GLU A 55 -6.55 -6.02 -6.75
C GLU A 55 -5.28 -5.24 -6.34
N ILE A 56 -5.23 -3.95 -6.67
CA ILE A 56 -4.15 -3.05 -6.23
C ILE A 56 -4.16 -2.93 -4.70
N LEU A 57 -5.31 -2.71 -4.08
CA LEU A 57 -5.41 -2.60 -2.63
C LEU A 57 -5.02 -3.90 -1.91
N GLU A 58 -5.35 -5.06 -2.48
CA GLU A 58 -4.92 -6.34 -1.95
C GLU A 58 -3.40 -6.49 -2.02
N SER A 59 -2.78 -6.06 -3.12
CA SER A 59 -1.32 -6.02 -3.27
C SER A 59 -0.67 -5.10 -2.23
N VAL A 60 -1.25 -3.92 -1.99
CA VAL A 60 -0.83 -2.99 -0.93
C VAL A 60 -0.88 -3.66 0.45
N ARG A 61 -1.98 -4.34 0.78
CA ARG A 61 -2.13 -5.09 2.04
C ARG A 61 -1.11 -6.22 2.17
N GLN A 62 -0.80 -6.92 1.09
CA GLN A 62 0.23 -7.97 1.10
C GLN A 62 1.62 -7.41 1.36
N ILE A 63 1.99 -6.30 0.70
CA ILE A 63 3.27 -5.62 0.93
C ILE A 63 3.33 -5.10 2.36
N ARG A 64 2.26 -4.50 2.87
CA ARG A 64 2.16 -4.03 4.26
C ARG A 64 2.40 -5.16 5.27
N LYS A 65 1.77 -6.33 5.05
CA LYS A 65 1.99 -7.53 5.87
C LYS A 65 3.42 -8.04 5.76
N LYS A 66 4.03 -7.99 4.57
CA LYS A 66 5.43 -8.40 4.34
C LYS A 66 6.40 -7.44 5.04
N LYS A 67 6.22 -6.12 4.93
CA LYS A 67 7.03 -5.10 5.61
C LYS A 67 6.97 -5.29 7.13
N ARG A 68 5.77 -5.40 7.71
CA ARG A 68 5.59 -5.69 9.16
C ARG A 68 6.24 -7.00 9.63
N LYS A 69 6.27 -8.05 8.79
CA LYS A 69 6.99 -9.30 9.11
C LYS A 69 8.50 -9.15 9.02
N LYS A 70 8.98 -8.36 8.04
CA LYS A 70 10.41 -8.09 7.86
C LYS A 70 10.95 -7.26 9.02
N ASP A 71 10.20 -6.26 9.48
CA ASP A 71 10.59 -5.43 10.62
C ASP A 71 10.71 -6.26 11.91
N LYS A 72 9.75 -7.16 12.17
CA LYS A 72 9.83 -8.13 13.28
C LYS A 72 11.02 -9.10 13.16
N ALA A 73 11.35 -9.55 11.95
CA ALA A 73 12.50 -10.44 11.74
C ALA A 73 13.85 -9.71 11.90
N VAL A 74 13.89 -8.42 11.56
CA VAL A 74 15.07 -7.56 11.76
C VAL A 74 15.28 -7.27 13.25
N GLU A 75 14.23 -6.95 14.01
CA GLU A 75 14.33 -6.75 15.47
C GLU A 75 14.86 -7.99 16.21
N ILE A 76 14.32 -9.17 15.90
CA ILE A 76 14.78 -10.45 16.50
C ILE A 76 16.26 -10.73 16.17
N SER A 77 16.74 -10.25 15.02
CA SER A 77 18.14 -10.46 14.60
C SER A 77 19.12 -9.49 15.26
N ILE A 78 18.64 -8.33 15.75
CA ILE A 78 19.44 -7.36 16.50
C ILE A 78 19.54 -7.77 17.96
N GLU A 79 18.46 -8.23 18.58
CA GLU A 79 18.47 -8.68 19.99
C GLU A 79 19.41 -9.87 20.23
N LYS A 80 19.51 -10.79 19.27
CA LYS A 80 20.41 -11.96 19.35
C LYS A 80 21.91 -11.65 19.20
N GLN A 81 22.29 -10.43 18.81
CA GLN A 81 23.70 -10.03 18.74
C GLN A 81 24.20 -9.35 20.02
N ILE A 82 23.32 -9.10 20.99
CA ILE A 82 23.65 -8.39 22.24
C ILE A 82 23.71 -9.35 23.45
N GLU A 83 23.38 -10.64 23.27
CA GLU A 83 23.48 -11.68 24.32
C GLU A 83 24.75 -12.55 24.20
#